data_AF-A0A2M7N519-F1
#
_entry.id   AF-A0A2M7N519-F1
#
_cell.length_a   1.000
_cell.length_b   1.000
_cell.length_c   1.000
_cell.angle_alpha   90.00
_cell.angle_beta   90.00
_cell.angle_gamma   90.00
#
_symmetry.space_group_name_H-M   'P 1'
#
loop_
_entity.id
_entity.type
_entity.pdbx_description
1 polymer ?
#
loop_
_entity_poly.entity_id
_entity_poly.type
_entity_poly.pdbx_seq_one_letter_code
_entity_poly.pdbx_strand_id
1 'polypeptide(L)'
;MAQIIHTDEALLAVGFIFTIHFFNTHLRPESFPMDTVIFTGHVPVDEYKKDRPKEYEELEKAGKLDTVIVKKEISDSWLKFVKTFGFIFLFTGIALVILIIYSLIAGHY
;
A
#
# COMPACT_ATOMS: atom_id res chain seq x y z
N MET A 1 31.61 -3.45 -17.70
CA MET A 1 31.81 -3.44 -16.24
C MET A 1 30.77 -2.59 -15.52
N ALA A 2 30.49 -1.36 -15.95
CA ALA A 2 29.41 -0.53 -15.38
C ALA A 2 28.02 -1.20 -15.41
N GLN A 3 27.66 -1.90 -16.49
CA GLN A 3 26.33 -2.51 -16.64
C GLN A 3 26.06 -3.68 -15.66
N ILE A 4 27.09 -4.45 -15.28
CA ILE A 4 26.92 -5.59 -14.35
C ILE A 4 26.72 -5.07 -12.93
N ILE A 5 27.62 -4.16 -12.49
CA ILE A 5 27.54 -3.53 -11.16
C ILE A 5 26.21 -2.76 -11.01
N HIS A 6 25.80 -2.03 -12.06
CA HIS A 6 24.53 -1.31 -12.06
C HIS A 6 23.31 -2.26 -12.04
N THR A 7 23.41 -3.47 -12.60
CA THR A 7 22.32 -4.46 -12.55
C THR A 7 22.17 -5.04 -11.15
N ASP A 8 23.28 -5.32 -10.47
CA ASP A 8 23.27 -5.84 -9.09
C ASP A 8 22.74 -4.78 -8.11
N GLU A 9 23.22 -3.54 -8.22
CA GLU A 9 22.75 -2.41 -7.41
C GLU A 9 21.28 -2.08 -7.68
N ALA A 10 20.83 -2.16 -8.94
CA ALA A 10 19.43 -1.94 -9.30
C ALA A 10 18.51 -3.02 -8.72
N LEU A 11 18.93 -4.30 -8.75
CA LEU A 11 18.15 -5.39 -8.18
C LEU A 11 18.01 -5.24 -6.66
N LEU A 12 19.09 -4.89 -5.97
CA LEU A 12 19.08 -4.64 -4.53
C LEU A 12 18.21 -3.42 -4.18
N ALA A 13 18.33 -2.32 -4.92
CA ALA A 13 17.52 -1.12 -4.70
C ALA A 13 16.03 -1.38 -4.93
N VAL A 14 15.67 -2.05 -6.02
CA VAL A 14 14.28 -2.43 -6.32
C VAL A 14 13.76 -3.41 -5.28
N GLY A 15 14.54 -4.42 -4.91
CA GLY A 15 14.16 -5.38 -3.87
C GLY A 15 13.94 -4.72 -2.51
N PHE A 16 14.81 -3.78 -2.12
CA PHE A 16 14.68 -3.03 -0.87
C PHE A 16 13.42 -2.15 -0.85
N ILE A 17 13.25 -1.31 -1.88
CA ILE A 17 12.09 -0.42 -1.98
C ILE A 17 10.80 -1.23 -2.07
N PHE A 18 10.77 -2.27 -2.92
CA PHE A 18 9.61 -3.13 -3.08
C PHE A 18 9.25 -3.82 -1.77
N THR A 19 10.20 -4.41 -1.06
CA THR A 19 9.92 -5.12 0.20
C THR A 19 9.39 -4.15 1.26
N ILE A 20 10.06 -3.02 1.49
CA ILE A 20 9.61 -2.06 2.50
C ILE A 20 8.22 -1.50 2.15
N HIS A 21 8.00 -1.11 0.89
CA HIS A 21 6.69 -0.64 0.42
C HIS A 21 5.61 -1.73 0.58
N PHE A 22 5.91 -2.94 0.11
CA PHE A 22 4.97 -4.04 0.06
C PHE A 22 4.47 -4.41 1.47
N PHE A 23 5.38 -4.55 2.43
CA PHE A 23 5.04 -4.86 3.81
C PHE A 23 4.32 -3.68 4.49
N ASN A 24 4.80 -2.44 4.33
CA ASN A 24 4.21 -1.28 5.01
C ASN A 24 2.80 -0.94 4.49
N THR A 25 2.52 -1.19 3.21
CA THR A 25 1.22 -0.85 2.61
C THR A 25 0.23 -2.01 2.66
N HIS A 26 0.65 -3.25 2.40
CA HIS A 26 -0.29 -4.37 2.25
C HIS A 26 -0.51 -5.20 3.52
N LEU A 27 0.45 -5.19 4.45
CA LEU A 27 0.33 -5.92 5.72
C LEU A 27 -0.10 -5.06 6.90
N ARG A 28 -0.42 -3.78 6.68
CA ARG A 28 -1.04 -2.91 7.69
C ARG A 28 -2.41 -3.49 8.08
N PRO A 29 -2.65 -3.82 9.37
CA PRO A 29 -3.91 -4.44 9.80
C PRO A 29 -5.16 -3.65 9.40
N GLU A 30 -5.07 -2.32 9.43
CA GLU A 30 -6.17 -1.41 9.09
C GLU A 30 -6.53 -1.40 7.61
N SER A 31 -5.57 -1.71 6.73
CA SER A 31 -5.75 -1.68 5.27
C SER A 31 -5.59 -3.04 4.62
N PHE A 32 -5.53 -4.13 5.39
CA PHE A 32 -5.27 -5.46 4.85
C PHE A 32 -6.43 -5.95 3.97
N PRO A 33 -6.17 -6.58 2.80
CA PRO A 33 -4.88 -6.83 2.15
C PRO A 33 -4.36 -5.68 1.27
N MET A 34 -5.16 -4.64 1.09
CA MET A 34 -4.84 -3.44 0.31
C MET A 34 -5.81 -2.32 0.66
N ASP A 35 -5.30 -1.09 0.77
CA ASP A 35 -6.10 0.09 1.03
C ASP A 35 -7.06 0.37 -0.14
N THR A 36 -8.36 0.48 0.16
CA THR A 36 -9.39 0.79 -0.84
C THR A 36 -9.31 2.23 -1.35
N VAL A 37 -8.66 3.13 -0.61
CA VAL A 37 -8.46 4.55 -0.95
C VAL A 37 -7.80 4.70 -2.32
N ILE A 38 -6.94 3.76 -2.72
CA ILE A 38 -6.30 3.80 -4.05
C ILE A 38 -7.31 3.73 -5.21
N PHE A 39 -8.49 3.14 -4.99
CA PHE A 39 -9.57 3.08 -5.98
C PHE A 39 -10.69 4.07 -5.70
N THR A 40 -11.00 4.31 -4.42
CA THR A 40 -12.14 5.14 -4.04
C THR A 40 -11.77 6.62 -4.01
N GLY A 41 -10.51 6.95 -3.71
CA GLY A 41 -10.00 8.29 -3.43
C GLY A 41 -10.48 8.90 -2.11
N HIS A 42 -11.16 8.12 -1.25
CA HIS A 42 -11.82 8.62 -0.04
C HIS A 42 -11.41 7.80 1.17
N VAL A 43 -11.05 8.49 2.26
CA VAL A 43 -10.68 7.89 3.55
C VAL A 43 -11.86 8.00 4.51
N PRO A 44 -12.19 6.96 5.31
CA PRO A 44 -13.19 7.07 6.37
C PRO A 44 -12.82 8.18 7.36
N VAL A 45 -13.82 8.96 7.81
CA VAL A 45 -13.59 10.12 8.69
C VAL A 45 -12.89 9.72 9.99
N ASP A 46 -13.29 8.60 10.58
CA ASP A 46 -12.69 8.10 11.83
C ASP A 46 -11.21 7.72 11.65
N GLU A 47 -10.86 7.09 10.52
CA GLU A 47 -9.48 6.75 10.18
C GLU A 47 -8.66 8.01 9.91
N TYR A 48 -9.20 8.95 9.13
CA TYR A 48 -8.53 10.21 8.84
C TYR A 48 -8.26 11.02 10.12
N LYS A 49 -9.20 11.06 11.07
CA LYS A 49 -9.01 11.72 12.36
C LYS A 49 -7.92 11.04 13.21
N LYS A 50 -7.83 9.71 13.17
CA LYS A 50 -6.78 8.94 13.86
C LYS A 50 -5.40 9.19 13.25
N ASP A 51 -5.32 9.16 11.92
CA ASP A 51 -4.05 9.25 11.20
C ASP A 51 -3.55 10.70 11.08
N ARG A 52 -4.46 11.67 11.03
CA ARG A 52 -4.17 13.10 10.84
C ARG A 52 -4.95 14.01 11.80
N PRO A 53 -4.75 13.86 13.12
CA PRO A 53 -5.54 14.60 14.12
C PRO A 53 -5.37 16.11 14.01
N LYS A 54 -4.15 16.60 13.71
CA LYS A 54 -3.87 18.03 13.55
C LYS A 54 -4.60 18.64 12.36
N GLU A 55 -4.57 17.98 11.20
CA GLU A 55 -5.25 18.46 9.99
C GLU A 55 -6.76 18.49 10.20
N TYR A 56 -7.31 17.46 10.86
CA TYR A 56 -8.72 17.42 11.25
C TYR A 56 -9.09 18.58 12.19
N GLU A 57 -8.32 18.83 13.24
CA GLU A 57 -8.56 19.95 14.17
C GLU A 57 -8.50 21.32 13.48
N GLU A 58 -7.58 21.51 12.53
CA GLU A 58 -7.47 22.74 11.76
C GLU A 58 -8.69 22.95 10.85
N LEU A 59 -9.16 21.89 10.19
CA LEU A 59 -10.39 21.91 9.38
C LEU A 59 -11.64 22.18 10.23
N GLU A 60 -11.70 21.62 11.44
CA GLU A 60 -12.77 21.84 12.41
C GLU A 60 -12.79 23.30 12.87
N LYS A 61 -11.65 23.84 13.31
CA LYS A 61 -11.51 25.25 13.72
C LYS A 61 -11.82 26.23 12.58
N ALA A 62 -11.50 25.86 11.34
CA ALA A 62 -11.80 26.66 10.17
C ALA A 62 -13.27 26.54 9.71
N GLY A 63 -14.09 25.67 10.31
CA GLY A 63 -15.47 25.42 9.90
C GLY A 63 -15.59 24.80 8.51
N LYS A 64 -14.55 24.09 8.04
CA LYS A 64 -14.47 23.54 6.67
C LYS A 64 -14.79 22.05 6.57
N LEU A 65 -15.07 21.38 7.68
CA LEU A 65 -15.36 19.93 7.68
C LEU A 65 -16.50 19.55 6.73
N ASP A 66 -17.58 20.33 6.70
CA ASP A 66 -18.74 20.05 5.84
C ASP A 66 -18.43 20.17 4.34
N THR A 67 -17.33 20.85 3.97
CA THR A 67 -16.91 21.01 2.57
C THR A 67 -16.07 19.85 2.06
N VAL A 68 -15.49 19.06 2.97
CA VAL A 68 -14.57 17.96 2.64
C VAL A 68 -15.16 16.59 2.97
N ILE A 69 -16.10 16.51 3.92
CA ILE A 69 -16.78 15.27 4.27
C ILE A 69 -17.86 14.98 3.23
N VAL A 70 -17.68 13.88 2.49
CA VAL A 70 -18.66 13.42 1.50
C VAL A 70 -19.26 12.10 1.97
N LYS A 71 -20.60 12.01 1.98
CA LYS A 71 -21.29 10.73 2.16
C LYS A 71 -21.14 9.93 0.87
N LYS A 72 -20.34 8.86 0.93
CA LYS A 72 -20.13 7.95 -0.20
C LYS A 72 -20.52 6.54 0.21
N GLU A 73 -21.55 6.02 -0.45
CA GLU A 73 -21.91 4.62 -0.34
C GLU A 73 -21.12 3.84 -1.37
N ILE A 74 -20.21 2.98 -0.91
CA ILE A 74 -19.45 2.09 -1.78
C ILE A 74 -20.22 0.77 -1.84
N SER A 75 -20.49 0.27 -3.04
CA SER A 75 -21.14 -1.02 -3.22
C SER A 75 -20.32 -2.14 -2.56
N ASP A 76 -20.98 -2.98 -1.77
CA ASP A 76 -20.35 -4.16 -1.15
C ASP A 76 -19.71 -5.11 -2.17
N SER A 77 -20.27 -5.20 -3.37
CA SER A 77 -19.72 -6.02 -4.45
C SER A 77 -18.35 -5.48 -4.92
N TRP A 78 -18.25 -4.16 -5.04
CA TRP A 78 -17.00 -3.49 -5.40
C TRP A 78 -15.94 -3.67 -4.31
N LEU A 79 -16.30 -3.52 -3.04
CA LEU A 79 -15.37 -3.74 -1.93
C LEU A 79 -14.84 -5.18 -1.91
N LYS A 80 -15.71 -6.18 -2.14
CA LYS A 80 -15.29 -7.58 -2.24
C LYS A 80 -14.31 -7.79 -3.39
N PHE A 81 -14.62 -7.24 -4.57
CA PHE A 81 -13.74 -7.32 -5.73
C PHE A 81 -12.36 -6.71 -5.45
N VAL A 82 -12.30 -5.49 -4.89
CA VAL A 82 -11.05 -4.82 -4.54
C VAL A 82 -10.25 -5.64 -3.51
N LYS A 83 -10.90 -6.19 -2.49
CA LYS A 83 -10.23 -7.05 -1.50
C LYS A 83 -9.68 -8.33 -2.13
N THR A 84 -10.44 -9.00 -2.99
CA THR A 84 -9.98 -10.19 -3.73
C THR A 84 -8.77 -9.85 -4.60
N PHE A 85 -8.82 -8.74 -5.33
CA PHE A 85 -7.69 -8.27 -6.12
C PHE A 85 -6.46 -7.98 -5.24
N GLY A 86 -6.66 -7.36 -4.07
CA GLY A 86 -5.59 -7.12 -3.10
C GLY A 86 -4.95 -8.40 -2.58
N PHE A 87 -5.72 -9.45 -2.30
CA PHE A 87 -5.17 -10.76 -1.94
C PHE A 87 -4.34 -11.37 -3.06
N ILE A 88 -4.82 -11.32 -4.30
CA ILE A 88 -4.05 -11.82 -5.46
C ILE A 88 -2.72 -11.08 -5.56
N PHE A 89 -2.75 -9.74 -5.51
CA PHE A 89 -1.55 -8.91 -5.54
C PHE A 89 -0.59 -9.23 -4.38
N LEU A 90 -1.12 -9.42 -3.17
CA LEU A 90 -0.34 -9.80 -1.99
C LEU A 90 0.38 -11.15 -2.22
N PHE A 91 -0.34 -12.20 -2.62
CA PHE A 91 0.29 -13.51 -2.85
C PHE A 91 1.31 -13.48 -3.97
N THR A 92 1.03 -12.76 -5.06
CA THR A 92 2.00 -12.56 -6.15
C THR A 92 3.24 -11.82 -5.66
N GLY A 93 3.09 -10.75 -4.88
CA GLY A 93 4.21 -10.00 -4.32
C GLY A 93 5.07 -10.83 -3.37
N ILE A 94 4.46 -11.61 -2.48
CA ILE A 94 5.18 -12.55 -1.60
C ILE A 94 5.96 -13.58 -2.42
N ALA A 95 5.34 -14.14 -3.46
CA ALA A 95 6.02 -15.09 -4.34
C ALA A 95 7.24 -14.46 -5.02
N LEU A 96 7.15 -13.22 -5.50
CA LEU A 96 8.27 -12.49 -6.09
C LEU A 96 9.41 -12.26 -5.08
N VAL A 97 9.10 -11.87 -3.83
CA VAL A 97 10.12 -11.72 -2.78
C VAL A 97 10.84 -13.04 -2.53
N ILE A 98 10.10 -14.14 -2.41
CA ILE A 98 10.67 -15.47 -2.22
C ILE A 98 11.57 -15.85 -3.41
N LEU A 99 11.14 -15.59 -4.65
CA LEU A 99 11.94 -15.87 -5.85
C LEU A 99 13.22 -15.04 -5.91
N ILE A 100 13.17 -13.76 -5.53
CA ILE A 100 14.36 -12.90 -5.47
C ILE A 100 15.35 -13.44 -4.43
N ILE A 101 14.87 -13.74 -3.21
CA ILE A 101 15.72 -14.31 -2.16
C ILE A 101 16.29 -15.65 -2.59
N TYR A 102 15.47 -16.52 -3.17
CA TYR A 102 15.91 -17.80 -3.71
C TYR A 102 16.98 -17.63 -4.79
N SER A 103 16.78 -16.71 -5.74
CA SER A 103 17.75 -16.42 -6.79
C SER A 103 19.09 -15.92 -6.22
N LEU A 104 19.06 -15.10 -5.17
CA LEU A 104 20.28 -14.60 -4.52
C LEU A 104 21.03 -15.73 -3.80
N ILE A 105 20.32 -16.65 -3.13
CA ILE A 105 20.96 -17.75 -2.38
C ILE A 105 21.41 -18.88 -3.32
N ALA A 106 20.58 -19.27 -4.29
CA ALA A 106 20.85 -20.39 -5.20
C ALA A 106 21.77 -20.00 -6.36
N GLY A 107 21.83 -18.72 -6.75
CA GLY A 107 22.72 -18.20 -7.80
C GLY A 107 24.19 -18.04 -7.38
N HIS A 108 24.54 -18.41 -6.15
CA HIS A 108 25.92 -18.39 -5.64
C HIS A 108 26.66 -19.75 -5.75
N TYR A 109 26.19 -20.68 -6.61
CA TYR A 109 26.93 -21.89 -7.01
C TYR A 109 27.17 -21.93 -8.52
#